data_AF-A0A4W3GUZ5-F1
#
_entry.id   AF-A0A4W3GUZ5-F1
#
_cell.length_a   1.000
_cell.length_b   1.000
_cell.length_c   1.000
_cell.angle_alpha   90.00
_cell.angle_beta   90.00
_cell.angle_gamma   90.00
#
_symmetry.space_group_name_H-M   'P 1'
#
loop_
_entity.id
_entity.type
_entity.pdbx_description
1 polymer ?
#
loop_
_entity_poly.entity_id
_entity_poly.type
_entity_poly.pdbx_seq_one_letter_code
_entity_poly.pdbx_strand_id
1 'polypeptide(L)'
;KVLFITKNKLNGLGPHIIVHLFLYKTTKELQDGIGSQHAVVTSLNVTGKEIIDQSSTADAGILKEKLSSLNRRWQGVCRQVDARKKRLEEDKTLLSELQKDLKEFNCWLEEGERIVRIELVPGNEQNLKDSLETVKLQVDEIPS
;
A
#
# COMPACT_ATOMS: atom_id res chain seq x y z
N LYS A 1 -4.84 27.03 11.22
CA LYS A 1 -3.45 26.57 11.45
C LYS A 1 -3.25 25.08 11.11
N VAL A 2 -4.07 24.15 11.64
CA VAL A 2 -3.96 22.70 11.34
C VAL A 2 -4.10 22.38 9.84
N LEU A 3 -5.06 22.99 9.13
CA LEU A 3 -5.27 22.81 7.69
C LEU A 3 -4.08 23.29 6.81
N PHE A 4 -3.35 24.30 7.28
CA PHE A 4 -2.21 24.90 6.55
C PHE A 4 -0.97 24.02 6.67
N ILE A 5 -0.77 23.42 7.85
CA ILE A 5 0.32 22.47 8.12
C ILE A 5 0.13 21.19 7.31
N THR A 6 -1.10 20.68 7.18
CA THR A 6 -1.39 19.50 6.35
C THR A 6 -1.18 19.77 4.87
N LYS A 7 -1.58 20.96 4.37
CA LYS A 7 -1.37 21.34 2.97
C LYS A 7 0.12 21.42 2.61
N ASN A 8 0.95 22.03 3.47
CA ASN A 8 2.40 22.10 3.24
C ASN A 8 3.10 20.73 3.34
N LYS A 9 2.61 19.82 4.19
CA LYS A 9 3.21 18.49 4.35
C LYS A 9 2.88 17.55 3.18
N LEU A 10 1.79 17.82 2.46
CA LEU A 10 1.40 17.10 1.24
C LEU A 10 2.15 17.61 0.00
N ASN A 11 2.52 18.89 -0.04
CA ASN A 11 3.19 19.52 -1.19
C ASN A 11 4.61 18.98 -1.49
N GLY A 12 5.25 18.33 -0.51
CA GLY A 12 6.57 17.68 -0.69
C GLY A 12 6.49 16.17 -0.96
N LEU A 13 5.29 15.59 -0.98
CA LEU A 13 5.11 14.17 -1.23
C LEU A 13 4.91 13.95 -2.73
N GLY A 14 5.70 13.05 -3.31
CA GLY A 14 5.55 12.70 -4.73
C GLY A 14 4.13 12.21 -5.06
N PRO A 15 3.68 12.34 -6.32
CA PRO A 15 2.32 12.00 -6.74
C PRO A 15 1.88 10.59 -6.32
N HIS A 16 2.82 9.64 -6.34
CA HIS A 16 2.60 8.27 -5.90
C HIS A 16 2.16 8.15 -4.43
N ILE A 17 2.78 8.90 -3.53
CA ILE A 17 2.47 8.87 -2.09
C ILE A 17 1.10 9.49 -1.84
N ILE A 18 0.75 10.56 -2.56
CA ILE A 18 -0.56 11.20 -2.48
C ILE A 18 -1.66 10.21 -2.90
N VAL A 19 -1.46 9.52 -4.03
CA VAL A 19 -2.39 8.49 -4.52
C VAL A 19 -2.54 7.35 -3.50
N HIS A 20 -1.43 6.83 -2.97
CA HIS A 20 -1.46 5.78 -1.95
C HIS A 20 -2.24 6.21 -0.69
N LEU A 21 -2.01 7.42 -0.18
CA LEU A 21 -2.74 7.95 0.99
C LEU A 21 -4.24 8.10 0.73
N PHE A 22 -4.63 8.57 -0.46
CA PHE A 22 -6.03 8.69 -0.85
C PHE A 22 -6.70 7.31 -0.95
N LEU A 23 -6.03 6.35 -1.60
CA LEU A 23 -6.53 4.98 -1.73
C LEU A 23 -6.64 4.30 -0.37
N TYR A 24 -5.69 4.52 0.53
CA TYR A 24 -5.74 4.01 1.90
C TYR A 24 -6.94 4.57 2.67
N LYS A 25 -7.11 5.89 2.65
CA LYS A 25 -8.22 6.55 3.34
C LYS A 25 -9.57 6.02 2.87
N THR A 26 -9.79 5.99 1.56
CA THR A 26 -11.07 5.54 0.98
C THR A 26 -11.30 4.04 1.22
N THR A 27 -10.26 3.20 1.22
CA THR A 27 -10.40 1.77 1.57
C THR A 27 -10.80 1.60 3.04
N LYS A 28 -10.22 2.39 3.95
CA LYS A 28 -10.57 2.37 5.37
C LYS A 28 -12.03 2.77 5.61
N GLU A 29 -12.50 3.86 4.99
CA GLU A 29 -13.89 4.31 5.08
C GLU A 29 -14.88 3.22 4.61
N LEU A 30 -14.55 2.50 3.54
CA LEU A 30 -15.35 1.36 3.07
C LEU A 30 -15.35 0.19 4.06
N GLN A 31 -14.22 -0.07 4.72
CA GLN A 31 -14.09 -1.15 5.70
C GLN A 31 -14.87 -0.86 6.98
N ASP A 32 -14.82 0.38 7.45
CA ASP A 32 -15.64 0.88 8.56
C ASP A 32 -17.13 0.81 8.20
N GLY A 33 -17.47 1.19 6.97
CA GLY A 33 -18.82 1.04 6.40
C GLY A 33 -19.32 -0.41 6.46
N ILE A 34 -18.51 -1.37 6.02
CA ILE A 34 -18.84 -2.81 6.13
C ILE A 34 -19.03 -3.21 7.59
N GLY A 35 -18.14 -2.80 8.49
CA GLY A 35 -18.25 -3.11 9.92
C GLY A 35 -19.57 -2.64 10.51
N SER A 36 -19.98 -1.39 10.19
CA SER A 36 -21.25 -0.82 10.67
C SER A 36 -22.48 -1.55 10.11
N GLN A 37 -22.46 -1.98 8.85
CA GLN A 37 -23.60 -2.63 8.20
C GLN A 37 -23.70 -4.12 8.50
N HIS A 38 -22.64 -4.74 9.04
CA HIS A 38 -22.62 -6.16 9.36
C HIS A 38 -23.75 -6.57 10.33
N ALA A 39 -23.97 -5.77 11.39
CA ALA A 39 -25.03 -6.03 12.35
C ALA A 39 -26.42 -5.94 11.72
N VAL A 40 -26.64 -4.98 10.81
CA VAL A 40 -27.90 -4.80 10.09
C VAL A 40 -28.20 -6.00 9.20
N VAL A 41 -27.22 -6.46 8.40
CA VAL A 41 -27.37 -7.63 7.53
C VAL A 41 -27.62 -8.90 8.35
N THR A 42 -26.95 -9.03 9.50
CA THR A 42 -27.17 -10.17 10.42
C THR A 42 -28.59 -10.17 10.97
N SER A 43 -29.07 -9.02 11.47
CA SER A 43 -30.43 -8.87 11.99
C SER A 43 -31.48 -9.14 10.92
N LEU A 44 -31.31 -8.61 9.71
CA LEU A 44 -32.22 -8.88 8.58
C LEU A 44 -32.32 -10.37 8.25
N ASN A 45 -31.22 -11.12 8.35
CA ASN A 45 -31.23 -12.56 8.13
C ASN A 45 -31.95 -13.32 9.24
N VAL A 46 -31.73 -12.93 10.51
CA VAL A 46 -32.41 -13.54 11.67
C VAL A 46 -33.91 -13.29 11.59
N THR A 47 -34.34 -12.03 11.52
CA THR A 47 -35.76 -11.66 11.43
C THR A 47 -36.40 -12.21 10.16
N GLY A 48 -35.68 -12.18 9.04
CA GLY A 48 -36.16 -12.74 7.78
C GLY A 48 -36.43 -14.24 7.87
N LYS A 49 -35.60 -14.99 8.59
CA LYS A 49 -35.81 -16.41 8.84
C LYS A 49 -37.04 -16.67 9.72
N GLU A 50 -37.20 -15.90 10.80
CA GLU A 50 -38.37 -16.00 11.68
C GLU A 50 -39.69 -15.75 10.92
N ILE A 51 -39.71 -14.78 10.01
CA ILE A 51 -40.89 -14.48 9.17
C ILE A 51 -41.15 -15.62 8.18
N ILE A 52 -40.09 -16.17 7.54
CA ILE A 52 -40.21 -17.31 6.62
C ILE A 52 -40.88 -18.49 7.32
N ASP A 53 -40.49 -18.79 8.56
CA ASP A 53 -41.01 -19.92 9.33
C ASP A 53 -42.50 -19.77 9.70
N GLN A 54 -43.05 -18.55 9.67
CA GLN A 54 -44.46 -18.24 9.98
C GLN A 54 -45.31 -17.93 8.74
N SER A 55 -44.71 -17.93 7.56
CA SER A 55 -45.35 -17.48 6.31
C SER A 55 -45.98 -18.62 5.52
N SER A 56 -46.88 -18.26 4.60
CA SER A 56 -47.35 -19.19 3.56
C SER A 56 -46.17 -19.66 2.69
N THR A 57 -46.26 -20.83 2.07
CA THR A 57 -45.17 -21.37 1.22
C THR A 57 -44.80 -20.41 0.09
N ALA A 58 -45.77 -19.71 -0.48
CA ALA A 58 -45.53 -18.74 -1.55
C ALA A 58 -44.74 -17.51 -1.03
N ASP A 59 -45.19 -16.90 0.07
CA ASP A 59 -44.54 -15.71 0.64
C ASP A 59 -43.15 -16.02 1.20
N ALA A 60 -42.99 -17.19 1.84
CA ALA A 60 -41.72 -17.72 2.30
C ALA A 60 -40.71 -17.88 1.15
N GLY A 61 -41.16 -18.38 -0.01
CA GLY A 61 -40.32 -18.51 -1.21
C GLY A 61 -39.80 -17.16 -1.70
N ILE A 62 -40.68 -16.16 -1.80
CA ILE A 62 -40.33 -14.81 -2.24
C ILE A 62 -39.32 -14.16 -1.28
N LEU A 63 -39.55 -14.25 0.03
CA LEU A 63 -38.66 -13.67 1.03
C LEU A 63 -37.28 -14.35 1.04
N LYS A 64 -37.24 -15.67 0.89
CA LYS A 64 -35.99 -16.43 0.79
C LYS A 64 -35.16 -16.01 -0.42
N GLU A 65 -35.79 -15.77 -1.56
CA GLU A 65 -35.11 -15.27 -2.76
C GLU A 65 -34.52 -13.87 -2.53
N LYS A 66 -35.30 -12.96 -1.94
CA LYS A 66 -34.84 -11.60 -1.61
C LYS A 66 -33.66 -11.61 -0.65
N LEU A 67 -33.72 -12.40 0.42
CA LEU A 67 -32.60 -12.56 1.37
C LEU A 67 -31.37 -13.16 0.70
N SER A 68 -31.56 -14.16 -0.17
CA SER A 68 -30.45 -14.78 -0.92
C SER A 68 -29.76 -13.76 -1.84
N SER A 69 -30.54 -12.92 -2.53
CA SER A 69 -30.01 -11.84 -3.38
C SER A 69 -29.26 -10.78 -2.56
N LEU A 70 -29.82 -10.36 -1.42
CA LEU A 70 -29.17 -9.43 -0.50
C LEU A 70 -27.81 -9.97 -0.01
N ASN A 71 -27.78 -11.22 0.46
CA ASN A 71 -26.58 -11.86 0.97
C ASN A 71 -25.50 -12.03 -0.11
N ARG A 72 -25.89 -12.37 -1.34
CA ARG A 72 -24.97 -12.46 -2.47
C ARG A 72 -24.32 -11.10 -2.76
N ARG A 73 -25.11 -10.02 -2.77
CA ARG A 73 -24.60 -8.65 -2.98
C ARG A 73 -23.69 -8.23 -1.83
N TRP A 74 -24.08 -8.49 -0.59
CA TRP A 74 -23.28 -8.21 0.60
C TRP A 74 -21.91 -8.90 0.54
N GLN A 75 -21.88 -10.22 0.30
CA GLN A 75 -20.63 -10.97 0.12
C GLN A 75 -19.80 -10.44 -1.06
N GLY A 76 -20.44 -9.95 -2.12
CA GLY A 76 -19.77 -9.28 -3.22
C GLY A 76 -19.03 -8.02 -2.76
N VAL A 77 -19.71 -7.14 -2.00
CA VAL A 77 -19.11 -5.91 -1.45
C VAL A 77 -17.94 -6.24 -0.52
N CYS A 78 -18.12 -7.17 0.43
CA CYS A 78 -17.04 -7.56 1.34
C CYS A 78 -15.80 -8.04 0.59
N ARG A 79 -15.98 -8.96 -0.38
CA ARG A 79 -14.86 -9.48 -1.19
C ARG A 79 -14.16 -8.39 -1.99
N GLN A 80 -14.89 -7.42 -2.53
CA GLN A 80 -14.28 -6.32 -3.30
C GLN A 80 -13.43 -5.41 -2.41
N VAL A 81 -13.91 -5.08 -1.21
CA VAL A 81 -13.16 -4.25 -0.25
C VAL A 81 -11.94 -5.00 0.27
N ASP A 82 -12.06 -6.29 0.58
CA ASP A 82 -10.92 -7.12 1.01
C ASP A 82 -9.86 -7.27 -0.09
N ALA A 83 -10.28 -7.50 -1.34
CA ALA A 83 -9.36 -7.58 -2.47
C ALA A 83 -8.66 -6.23 -2.72
N ARG A 84 -9.37 -5.11 -2.54
CA ARG A 84 -8.78 -3.77 -2.64
C ARG A 84 -7.75 -3.53 -1.53
N LYS A 85 -8.05 -3.93 -0.30
CA LYS A 85 -7.09 -3.85 0.82
C LYS A 85 -5.84 -4.67 0.55
N LYS A 86 -6.00 -5.91 0.06
CA LYS A 86 -4.86 -6.79 -0.25
C LYS A 86 -3.92 -6.15 -1.27
N ARG A 87 -4.46 -5.63 -2.38
CA ARG A 87 -3.66 -4.93 -3.41
C ARG A 87 -2.91 -3.73 -2.84
N LEU A 88 -3.54 -2.96 -1.96
CA LEU A 88 -2.90 -1.79 -1.36
C LEU A 88 -1.71 -2.18 -0.45
N GLU A 89 -1.81 -3.29 0.29
CA GLU A 89 -0.68 -3.78 1.08
C GLU A 89 0.44 -4.35 0.20
N GLU A 90 0.10 -5.01 -0.92
CA GLU A 90 1.08 -5.45 -1.92
C GLU A 90 1.83 -4.25 -2.54
N ASP A 91 1.10 -3.23 -2.99
CA ASP A 91 1.68 -1.99 -3.55
C ASP A 91 2.59 -1.28 -2.54
N LYS A 92 2.21 -1.29 -1.25
CA LYS A 92 3.00 -0.70 -0.17
C LYS A 92 4.31 -1.45 0.07
N THR A 93 4.29 -2.77 -0.01
CA THR A 93 5.51 -3.59 0.08
C THR A 93 6.44 -3.27 -1.08
N LEU A 94 5.93 -3.29 -2.32
CA LEU A 94 6.70 -2.95 -3.51
C LEU A 94 7.30 -1.54 -3.44
N LEU A 95 6.53 -0.55 -2.98
CA LEU A 95 7.04 0.81 -2.78
C LEU A 95 8.17 0.86 -1.75
N SER A 96 8.06 0.07 -0.68
CA SER A 96 9.09 0.03 0.38
C SER A 96 10.38 -0.62 -0.10
N GLU A 97 10.29 -1.66 -0.92
CA GLU A 97 11.43 -2.29 -1.59
C GLU A 97 12.10 -1.31 -2.55
N LEU A 98 11.35 -0.68 -3.45
CA LEU A 98 11.89 0.34 -4.36
C LEU A 98 12.56 1.51 -3.61
N GLN A 99 11.98 1.96 -2.49
CA GLN A 99 12.58 3.00 -1.66
C GLN A 99 13.90 2.56 -1.01
N LYS A 100 14.05 1.28 -0.70
CA LYS A 100 15.29 0.71 -0.19
C LYS A 100 16.33 0.66 -1.31
N ASP A 101 15.98 0.12 -2.47
CA ASP A 101 16.87 0.00 -3.62
C ASP A 101 17.40 1.38 -4.08
N LEU A 102 16.52 2.39 -4.13
CA LEU A 102 16.91 3.76 -4.45
C LEU A 102 17.86 4.38 -3.42
N LYS A 103 17.71 4.03 -2.14
CA LYS A 103 18.65 4.50 -1.10
C LYS A 103 20.01 3.84 -1.25
N GLU A 104 20.05 2.53 -1.47
CA GLU A 104 21.29 1.79 -1.69
C GLU A 104 22.02 2.31 -2.93
N PHE A 105 21.28 2.54 -4.02
CA PHE A 105 21.81 3.16 -5.24
C PHE A 105 22.35 4.58 -5.00
N ASN A 106 21.63 5.43 -4.27
CA ASN A 106 22.11 6.77 -3.94
C ASN A 106 23.38 6.74 -3.08
N CYS A 107 23.46 5.86 -2.09
CA CYS A 107 24.68 5.71 -1.28
C CYS A 107 25.87 5.24 -2.13
N TRP A 108 25.64 4.32 -3.06
CA TRP A 108 26.67 3.89 -4.01
C TRP A 108 27.12 5.05 -4.91
N LEU A 109 26.19 5.86 -5.44
CA LEU A 109 26.53 7.05 -6.22
C LEU A 109 27.33 8.07 -5.42
N GLU A 110 26.93 8.36 -4.18
CA GLU A 110 27.63 9.30 -3.30
C GLU A 110 29.08 8.86 -3.05
N GLU A 111 29.31 7.56 -2.86
CA GLU A 111 30.65 7.02 -2.65
C GLU A 111 31.49 7.04 -3.94
N GLY A 112 30.89 6.73 -5.09
CA GLY A 112 31.53 6.89 -6.40
C GLY A 112 31.93 8.36 -6.67
N GLU A 113 31.05 9.31 -6.36
CA GLU A 113 31.36 10.74 -6.46
C GLU A 113 32.47 11.19 -5.50
N ARG A 114 32.57 10.58 -4.31
CA ARG A 114 33.66 10.86 -3.34
C ARG A 114 35.01 10.46 -3.91
N ILE A 115 35.08 9.32 -4.60
CA ILE A 115 36.30 8.79 -5.19
C ILE A 115 36.78 9.67 -6.35
N VAL A 116 35.88 10.10 -7.23
CA VAL A 116 36.21 11.01 -8.34
C VAL A 116 36.78 12.34 -7.83
N ARG A 117 36.41 12.76 -6.60
CA ARG A 117 36.93 13.98 -5.96
C ARG A 117 38.30 13.81 -5.29
N ILE A 118 38.90 12.61 -5.28
CA ILE A 118 40.24 12.41 -4.72
C ILE A 118 41.27 13.14 -5.61
N GLU A 119 41.95 14.14 -5.06
CA GLU A 119 43.08 14.79 -5.74
C GLU A 119 44.25 13.79 -5.89
N LEU A 120 44.60 13.51 -7.13
CA LEU A 120 45.78 12.71 -7.45
C LEU A 120 47.01 13.61 -7.34
N VAL A 121 47.96 13.25 -6.48
CA VAL A 121 49.22 13.99 -6.33
C VAL A 121 50.29 13.35 -7.21
N PRO A 122 50.76 14.01 -8.28
CA PRO A 122 51.79 13.46 -9.16
C PRO A 122 53.09 13.20 -8.38
N GLY A 123 53.66 12.00 -8.53
CA GLY A 123 54.91 11.61 -7.86
C GLY A 123 54.72 10.91 -6.50
N ASN A 124 53.48 10.79 -5.99
CA ASN A 124 53.18 9.97 -4.82
C ASN A 124 52.57 8.62 -5.23
N GLU A 125 53.41 7.62 -5.46
CA GLU A 125 52.97 6.27 -5.88
C GLU A 125 52.02 5.59 -4.88
N GLN A 126 52.14 5.89 -3.58
CA GLN A 126 51.25 5.31 -2.56
C GLN A 126 49.84 5.88 -2.68
N ASN A 127 49.70 7.19 -2.85
CA ASN A 127 48.41 7.85 -3.09
C ASN A 127 47.70 7.33 -4.35
N LEU A 128 48.46 7.04 -5.41
CA LEU A 128 47.93 6.46 -6.64
C LEU A 128 47.47 5.01 -6.45
N LYS A 129 48.23 4.19 -5.69
CA LYS A 129 47.85 2.80 -5.38
C LYS A 129 46.59 2.73 -4.51
N ASP A 130 46.53 3.54 -3.45
CA ASP A 130 45.40 3.57 -2.52
C ASP A 130 44.12 4.04 -3.24
N SER A 131 44.24 5.03 -4.13
CA SER A 131 43.11 5.49 -4.96
C SER A 131 42.64 4.43 -5.94
N LEU A 132 43.57 3.70 -6.59
CA LEU A 132 43.24 2.61 -7.51
C LEU A 132 42.59 1.42 -6.80
N GLU A 133 43.03 1.08 -5.59
CA GLU A 133 42.42 0.02 -4.77
C GLU A 133 40.99 0.40 -4.36
N THR A 134 40.78 1.65 -3.96
CA THR A 134 39.45 2.18 -3.61
C THR A 134 38.49 2.15 -4.81
N VAL A 135 38.95 2.55 -6.01
CA VAL A 135 38.15 2.47 -7.25
C VAL A 135 37.76 1.03 -7.58
N LYS A 136 38.69 0.08 -7.44
CA LYS A 136 38.42 -1.33 -7.78
C LYS A 136 37.38 -1.97 -6.87
N LEU A 137 37.46 -1.75 -5.56
CA LEU A 137 36.50 -2.30 -4.59
C LEU A 137 35.07 -1.82 -4.84
N GLN A 138 34.90 -0.59 -5.32
CA GLN A 138 33.59 0.01 -5.58
C GLN A 138 32.96 -0.34 -6.94
N VAL A 139 33.78 -0.62 -7.95
CA VAL A 139 33.31 -1.09 -9.27
C VAL A 139 32.73 -2.51 -9.16
N ASP A 140 33.21 -3.31 -8.23
CA ASP A 140 32.73 -4.68 -7.99
C ASP A 140 31.42 -4.72 -7.15
N GLU A 141 31.00 -3.59 -6.56
CA GLU A 141 29.81 -3.45 -5.70
C GLU A 141 28.65 -2.70 -6.38
N ILE A 142 28.37 -2.96 -7.66
CA ILE A 142 27.13 -2.42 -8.27
C ILE A 142 25.94 -3.03 -7.51
N PRO A 143 25.05 -2.21 -6.89
CA PRO A 143 23.85 -2.72 -6.25
C PRO A 143 22.98 -3.46 -7.29
N SER A 144 22.65 -4.72 -7.03
CA SER A 144 21.90 -5.61 -7.93
C SER A 144 20.44 -5.23 -8.06
#